data_AF-A0A916IC92-F1
#
_entry.id   AF-A0A916IC92-F1
#
_cell.length_a   1.000
_cell.length_b   1.000
_cell.length_c   1.000
_cell.angle_alpha   90.00
_cell.angle_beta   90.00
_cell.angle_gamma   90.00
#
_symmetry.space_group_name_H-M   'P 1'
#
loop_
_entity.id
_entity.type
_entity.pdbx_description
1 polymer ?
#
loop_
_entity_poly.entity_id
_entity_poly.type
_entity_poly.pdbx_seq_one_letter_code
_entity_poly.pdbx_strand_id
1 'polypeptide(L)'
;MTSARTPTEQEIYGRRGRPITDRDATEISRVEELAYELKVHDVMTADLKTARPDMPLSQVLEILRVNRISGVPVLQDDQLVGILSLEDIVRAMQKNELSAPVSQYMTRKLVTVSNYDSIIKALQAFTDSRLGRLIVVDENGGLAGMITKGDITHGILTALQRDYKEEELRRYRASHLFEDIISDRTTLVLRYQIKAHDFMRGGNASSNIKRALLRLGADPQIARRCGIAVYEAEMNLIIHTNNGGILKLEMEPHRITMSTTDDGPGIPDVAQVLQAGYSTASEQVREMGFGAGMGLINIKRCVDKMDIESTVGKGTKLTMRINVPFEKPSMHEDNKI
;
A
#
# COMPACT_ATOMS: atom_id res chain seq x y z
N MET A 1 37.76 2.36 16.03
CA MET A 1 37.32 2.95 14.74
C MET A 1 36.92 1.80 13.83
N THR A 2 35.64 1.46 13.82
CA THR A 2 35.08 0.41 12.96
C THR A 2 34.88 0.98 11.56
N SER A 3 35.73 0.54 10.63
CA SER A 3 35.63 0.85 9.20
C SER A 3 34.26 0.40 8.68
N ALA A 4 33.49 1.34 8.12
CA ALA A 4 32.23 1.03 7.47
C ALA A 4 32.50 0.14 6.25
N ARG A 5 31.87 -1.03 6.22
CA ARG A 5 32.02 -2.01 5.15
C ARG A 5 31.54 -1.42 3.82
N THR A 6 32.37 -1.51 2.80
CA THR A 6 32.01 -1.12 1.42
C THR A 6 30.95 -2.08 0.87
N PRO A 7 29.81 -1.58 0.34
CA PRO A 7 28.79 -2.42 -0.27
C PRO A 7 29.37 -3.23 -1.44
N THR A 8 28.91 -4.47 -1.56
CA THR A 8 29.26 -5.38 -2.66
C THR A 8 28.63 -4.94 -3.98
N GLU A 9 29.23 -5.32 -5.10
CA GLU A 9 28.67 -5.03 -6.44
C GLU A 9 27.23 -5.56 -6.60
N GLN A 10 26.84 -6.65 -5.93
CA GLN A 10 25.44 -7.10 -5.94
C GLN A 10 24.49 -6.15 -5.19
N GLU A 11 24.96 -5.51 -4.12
CA GLU A 11 24.20 -4.49 -3.37
C GLU A 11 24.09 -3.17 -4.14
N ILE A 12 25.08 -2.86 -4.98
CA ILE A 12 25.10 -1.65 -5.81
C ILE A 12 24.29 -1.85 -7.11
N TYR A 13 24.40 -3.01 -7.75
CA TYR A 13 23.96 -3.20 -9.12
C TYR A 13 22.68 -4.02 -9.30
N GLY A 14 22.20 -4.75 -8.28
CA GLY A 14 20.99 -5.58 -8.40
C GLY A 14 21.02 -6.56 -9.59
N ARG A 15 19.94 -7.33 -9.82
CA ARG A 15 19.85 -8.18 -11.02
C ARG A 15 19.53 -7.33 -12.26
N ARG A 16 20.49 -7.28 -13.19
CA ARG A 16 20.43 -6.75 -14.58
C ARG A 16 20.34 -5.22 -14.74
N GLY A 17 21.51 -4.60 -14.91
CA GLY A 17 21.79 -3.88 -16.17
C GLY A 17 21.54 -2.37 -16.25
N ARG A 18 21.15 -1.68 -15.17
CA ARG A 18 21.35 -0.22 -15.06
C ARG A 18 21.57 0.15 -13.59
N PRO A 19 22.52 1.03 -13.24
CA PRO A 19 22.57 1.59 -11.91
C PRO A 19 21.26 2.34 -11.67
N ILE A 20 20.56 2.04 -10.57
CA ILE A 20 19.39 2.81 -10.14
C ILE A 20 19.90 4.22 -9.86
N THR A 21 19.42 5.20 -10.61
CA THR A 21 19.79 6.60 -10.44
C THR A 21 18.90 7.28 -9.40
N ASP A 22 19.32 8.42 -8.85
CA ASP A 22 18.44 9.25 -8.00
C ASP A 22 17.18 9.71 -8.77
N ARG A 23 17.23 9.76 -10.10
CA ARG A 23 16.06 9.96 -10.96
C ARG A 23 15.09 8.77 -10.93
N ASP A 24 15.59 7.54 -10.98
CA ASP A 24 14.76 6.35 -10.83
C ASP A 24 14.14 6.25 -9.42
N ALA A 25 14.79 6.83 -8.40
CA ALA A 25 14.25 6.89 -7.05
C ALA A 25 13.12 7.94 -6.87
N THR A 26 13.08 8.96 -7.76
CA THR A 26 12.07 10.04 -7.77
C THR A 26 10.90 9.76 -8.72
N GLU A 27 11.10 8.90 -9.71
CA GLU A 27 10.03 8.42 -10.59
C GLU A 27 9.27 7.23 -9.99
N ILE A 28 8.15 7.54 -9.33
CA ILE A 28 7.13 6.55 -8.96
C ILE A 28 6.53 5.93 -10.23
N SER A 29 6.68 4.61 -10.35
CA SER A 29 6.10 3.83 -11.43
C SER A 29 4.59 3.61 -11.25
N ARG A 30 3.88 3.33 -12.36
CA ARG A 30 2.46 2.94 -12.30
C ARG A 30 2.23 1.67 -11.49
N VAL A 31 3.20 0.75 -11.47
CA VAL A 31 3.14 -0.48 -10.66
C VAL A 31 3.16 -0.17 -9.17
N GLU A 32 4.07 0.71 -8.73
CA GLU A 32 4.13 1.16 -7.33
C GLU A 32 2.84 1.87 -6.94
N GLU A 33 2.34 2.76 -7.79
CA GLU A 33 1.06 3.44 -7.57
C GLU A 33 -0.08 2.44 -7.40
N LEU A 34 -0.22 1.47 -8.31
CA LEU A 34 -1.29 0.46 -8.23
C LEU A 34 -1.19 -0.39 -6.96
N ALA A 35 0.01 -0.63 -6.43
CA ALA A 35 0.17 -1.34 -5.17
C ALA A 35 -0.45 -0.58 -3.98
N TYR A 36 -0.52 0.75 -4.04
CA TYR A 36 -1.20 1.57 -3.04
C TYR A 36 -2.72 1.68 -3.27
N GLU A 37 -3.16 1.67 -4.54
CA GLU A 37 -4.57 1.84 -4.89
C GLU A 37 -5.39 0.56 -4.76
N LEU A 38 -4.86 -0.55 -5.26
CA LEU A 38 -5.57 -1.83 -5.29
C LEU A 38 -5.73 -2.37 -3.87
N LYS A 39 -6.90 -2.96 -3.62
CA LYS A 39 -7.21 -3.65 -2.37
C LYS A 39 -6.98 -5.14 -2.51
N VAL A 40 -6.74 -5.80 -1.38
CA VAL A 40 -6.57 -7.25 -1.32
C VAL A 40 -7.78 -7.97 -1.94
N HIS A 41 -9.01 -7.50 -1.67
CA HIS A 41 -10.22 -8.07 -2.26
C HIS A 41 -10.28 -7.98 -3.80
N ASP A 42 -9.55 -7.06 -4.42
CA ASP A 42 -9.55 -6.90 -5.88
C ASP A 42 -8.73 -7.99 -6.58
N VAL A 43 -7.84 -8.68 -5.85
CA VAL A 43 -6.89 -9.63 -6.43
C VAL A 43 -6.87 -10.99 -5.72
N MET A 44 -7.43 -11.11 -4.52
CA MET A 44 -7.43 -12.37 -3.76
C MET A 44 -8.26 -13.48 -4.42
N THR A 45 -7.98 -14.72 -4.03
CA THR A 45 -8.86 -15.85 -4.31
C THR A 45 -9.90 -15.99 -3.19
N ALA A 46 -11.19 -15.86 -3.51
CA ALA A 46 -12.29 -15.98 -2.54
C ALA A 46 -12.92 -17.38 -2.48
N ASP A 47 -13.04 -18.09 -3.62
CA ASP A 47 -13.50 -19.50 -3.65
C ASP A 47 -12.36 -20.42 -3.24
N LEU A 48 -12.34 -20.79 -1.97
CA LEU A 48 -11.27 -21.60 -1.38
C LEU A 48 -11.68 -23.05 -1.24
N LYS A 49 -10.75 -23.95 -1.57
CA LYS A 49 -10.81 -25.33 -1.10
C LYS A 49 -10.23 -25.41 0.29
N THR A 50 -10.94 -26.09 1.19
CA THR A 50 -10.62 -26.17 2.62
C THR A 50 -10.39 -27.62 3.03
N ALA A 51 -9.73 -27.82 4.17
CA ALA A 51 -9.57 -29.12 4.82
C ALA A 51 -10.16 -29.08 6.24
N ARG A 52 -10.42 -30.26 6.82
CA ARG A 52 -10.83 -30.42 8.22
C ARG A 52 -9.66 -30.93 9.09
N PRO A 53 -9.59 -30.60 10.39
CA PRO A 53 -8.46 -30.97 11.25
C PRO A 53 -8.25 -32.48 11.43
N ASP A 54 -9.30 -33.28 11.30
CA ASP A 54 -9.32 -34.74 11.40
C ASP A 54 -9.13 -35.44 10.05
N MET A 55 -9.15 -34.70 8.94
CA MET A 55 -8.92 -35.25 7.60
C MET A 55 -7.51 -35.85 7.51
N PRO A 56 -7.32 -37.03 6.88
CA PRO A 56 -5.98 -37.55 6.61
C PRO A 56 -5.21 -36.68 5.62
N LEU A 57 -3.89 -36.53 5.82
CA LEU A 57 -3.03 -35.77 4.90
C LEU A 57 -3.06 -36.29 3.46
N SER A 58 -3.26 -37.60 3.26
CA SER A 58 -3.43 -38.21 1.94
C SER A 58 -4.62 -37.65 1.16
N GLN A 59 -5.73 -37.36 1.84
CA GLN A 59 -6.90 -36.73 1.22
C GLN A 59 -6.63 -35.26 0.89
N VAL A 60 -5.90 -34.55 1.75
CA VAL A 60 -5.52 -33.16 1.47
C VAL A 60 -4.55 -33.10 0.28
N LEU A 61 -3.59 -34.02 0.17
CA LEU A 61 -2.71 -34.12 -1.00
C LEU A 61 -3.51 -34.27 -2.31
N GLU A 62 -4.61 -35.03 -2.28
CA GLU A 62 -5.52 -35.15 -3.43
C GLU A 62 -6.18 -33.80 -3.77
N ILE A 63 -6.70 -33.08 -2.76
CA ILE A 63 -7.27 -31.74 -2.94
C ILE A 63 -6.23 -30.79 -3.57
N LEU A 64 -5.00 -30.78 -3.05
CA LEU A 64 -3.91 -29.95 -3.59
C LEU A 64 -3.62 -30.29 -5.06
N ARG A 65 -3.51 -31.59 -5.39
CA ARG A 65 -3.20 -32.06 -6.73
C ARG A 65 -4.29 -31.72 -7.74
N VAL A 66 -5.55 -32.05 -7.42
CA VAL A 66 -6.70 -31.85 -8.32
C VAL A 66 -6.91 -30.37 -8.62
N ASN A 67 -6.82 -29.53 -7.58
CA ASN A 67 -7.06 -28.09 -7.71
C ASN A 67 -5.82 -27.30 -8.14
N ARG A 68 -4.65 -27.97 -8.30
CA ARG A 68 -3.37 -27.35 -8.65
C ARG A 68 -2.98 -26.21 -7.69
N ILE A 69 -3.28 -26.39 -6.41
CA ILE A 69 -2.95 -25.45 -5.34
C ILE A 69 -1.89 -26.05 -4.42
N SER A 70 -1.11 -25.19 -3.77
CA SER A 70 0.03 -25.62 -2.94
C SER A 70 -0.24 -25.52 -1.44
N GLY A 71 -1.50 -25.31 -1.05
CA GLY A 71 -1.93 -25.26 0.34
C GLY A 71 -3.40 -24.88 0.47
N VAL A 72 -3.99 -25.15 1.62
CA VAL A 72 -5.42 -24.99 1.94
C VAL A 72 -5.61 -24.44 3.36
N PRO A 73 -6.62 -23.59 3.59
CA PRO A 73 -7.07 -23.27 4.94
C PRO A 73 -7.72 -24.51 5.59
N VAL A 74 -7.60 -24.61 6.90
CA VAL A 74 -8.20 -25.66 7.70
C VAL A 74 -9.33 -25.06 8.51
N LEU A 75 -10.55 -25.57 8.31
CA LEU A 75 -11.75 -25.11 8.99
C LEU A 75 -12.29 -26.18 9.94
N GLN A 76 -12.74 -25.75 11.12
CA GLN A 76 -13.52 -26.55 12.05
C GLN A 76 -14.81 -25.79 12.35
N ASP A 77 -15.96 -26.37 12.02
CA ASP A 77 -17.27 -25.74 12.21
C ASP A 77 -17.32 -24.31 11.62
N ASP A 78 -16.83 -24.18 10.37
CA ASP A 78 -16.66 -22.92 9.62
C ASP A 78 -15.68 -21.89 10.23
N GLN A 79 -15.05 -22.21 11.35
CA GLN A 79 -14.01 -21.38 11.95
C GLN A 79 -12.63 -21.73 11.40
N LEU A 80 -11.85 -20.71 11.05
CA LEU A 80 -10.48 -20.89 10.61
C LEU A 80 -9.58 -21.27 11.78
N VAL A 81 -9.07 -22.51 11.76
CA VAL A 81 -8.25 -23.07 12.86
C VAL A 81 -6.81 -23.36 12.47
N GLY A 82 -6.48 -23.25 11.18
CA GLY A 82 -5.11 -23.44 10.71
C GLY A 82 -4.94 -23.31 9.21
N ILE A 83 -3.72 -23.55 8.76
CA ILE A 83 -3.37 -23.64 7.35
C ILE A 83 -2.44 -24.84 7.14
N LEU A 84 -2.59 -25.52 6.01
CA LEU A 84 -1.72 -26.61 5.58
C LEU A 84 -1.16 -26.31 4.20
N SER A 85 0.12 -26.54 4.01
CA SER A 85 0.87 -26.33 2.77
C SER A 85 1.44 -27.64 2.24
N LEU A 86 1.87 -27.62 0.98
CA LEU A 86 2.57 -28.74 0.36
C LEU A 86 3.87 -29.09 1.11
N GLU A 87 4.53 -28.11 1.73
CA GLU A 87 5.71 -28.35 2.55
C GLU A 87 5.38 -29.23 3.77
N ASP A 88 4.23 -29.01 4.40
CA ASP A 88 3.76 -29.83 5.52
C ASP A 88 3.49 -31.28 5.09
N ILE A 89 2.93 -31.46 3.89
CA ILE A 89 2.74 -32.79 3.27
C ILE A 89 4.09 -33.46 3.02
N VAL A 90 5.08 -32.74 2.47
CA VAL A 90 6.43 -33.28 2.24
C VAL A 90 7.08 -33.72 3.55
N ARG A 91 6.95 -32.94 4.63
CA ARG A 91 7.45 -33.33 5.96
C ARG A 91 6.77 -34.59 6.49
N ALA A 92 5.46 -34.75 6.28
CA ALA A 92 4.75 -35.96 6.68
C ALA A 92 5.16 -37.19 5.83
N MET A 93 5.39 -37.01 4.53
CA MET A 93 5.87 -38.09 3.65
C MET A 93 7.24 -38.63 4.08
N GLN A 94 8.17 -37.75 4.47
CA GLN A 94 9.49 -38.15 4.98
C GLN A 94 9.40 -39.02 6.24
N LYS A 95 8.32 -38.89 7.01
CA LYS A 95 8.04 -39.68 8.21
C LYS A 95 7.09 -40.86 7.97
N ASN A 96 6.63 -41.03 6.72
CA ASN A 96 5.62 -42.03 6.34
C ASN A 96 4.28 -41.87 7.10
N GLU A 97 3.88 -40.63 7.39
CA GLU A 97 2.71 -40.27 8.21
C GLU A 97 1.55 -39.68 7.39
N LEU A 98 1.38 -40.09 6.13
CA LEU A 98 0.29 -39.56 5.28
C LEU A 98 -1.12 -39.90 5.78
N SER A 99 -1.26 -40.90 6.64
CA SER A 99 -2.52 -41.24 7.32
C SER A 99 -2.80 -40.38 8.56
N ALA A 100 -1.84 -39.57 9.02
CA ALA A 100 -2.01 -38.70 10.17
C ALA A 100 -3.06 -37.61 9.89
N PRO A 101 -3.73 -37.11 10.94
CA PRO A 101 -4.70 -36.03 10.79
C PRO A 101 -4.01 -34.69 10.50
N VAL A 102 -4.67 -33.85 9.70
CA VAL A 102 -4.23 -32.47 9.36
C VAL A 102 -3.81 -31.66 10.59
N SER A 103 -4.56 -31.80 11.69
CA SER A 103 -4.35 -31.09 12.96
C SER A 103 -2.95 -31.26 13.57
N GLN A 104 -2.25 -32.34 13.22
CA GLN A 104 -0.89 -32.64 13.68
C GLN A 104 0.18 -31.84 12.92
N TYR A 105 -0.09 -31.43 11.69
CA TYR A 105 0.87 -30.79 10.79
C TYR A 105 0.52 -29.34 10.43
N MET A 106 -0.74 -28.93 10.63
CA MET A 106 -1.20 -27.58 10.29
C MET A 106 -0.52 -26.50 11.15
N THR A 107 -0.30 -25.34 10.55
CA THR A 107 0.15 -24.14 11.26
C THR A 107 -1.06 -23.45 11.88
N ARG A 108 -1.01 -23.19 13.20
CA ARG A 108 -2.08 -22.54 13.97
C ARG A 108 -1.86 -21.03 14.16
N LYS A 109 -0.60 -20.58 14.17
CA LYS A 109 -0.27 -19.16 14.24
C LYS A 109 -0.37 -18.58 12.83
N LEU A 110 -1.52 -18.00 12.53
CA LEU A 110 -1.83 -17.47 11.20
C LEU A 110 -1.32 -16.05 11.07
N VAL A 111 -0.73 -15.74 9.92
CA VAL A 111 -0.50 -14.37 9.48
C VAL A 111 -1.63 -14.03 8.52
N THR A 112 -2.40 -13.01 8.87
CA THR A 112 -3.58 -12.58 8.12
C THR A 112 -3.41 -11.17 7.59
N VAL A 113 -4.15 -10.85 6.54
CA VAL A 113 -4.37 -9.49 6.05
C VAL A 113 -5.87 -9.25 5.92
N SER A 114 -6.29 -7.99 6.04
CA SER A 114 -7.69 -7.65 5.79
C SER A 114 -7.97 -7.62 4.29
N ASN A 115 -9.19 -7.98 3.88
CA ASN A 115 -9.67 -7.82 2.51
C ASN A 115 -9.65 -6.34 2.04
N TYR A 116 -9.71 -5.36 2.93
CA TYR A 116 -9.64 -3.92 2.62
C TYR A 116 -8.22 -3.33 2.69
N ASP A 117 -7.22 -4.13 3.09
CA ASP A 117 -5.82 -3.71 3.06
C ASP A 117 -5.38 -3.44 1.61
N SER A 118 -4.41 -2.54 1.44
CA SER A 118 -3.78 -2.33 0.14
C SER A 118 -2.81 -3.47 -0.20
N ILE A 119 -2.52 -3.62 -1.49
CA ILE A 119 -1.55 -4.61 -1.96
C ILE A 119 -0.15 -4.36 -1.39
N ILE A 120 0.27 -3.10 -1.24
CA ILE A 120 1.57 -2.77 -0.64
C ILE A 120 1.69 -3.33 0.78
N LYS A 121 0.59 -3.32 1.55
CA LYS A 121 0.55 -3.91 2.89
C LYS A 121 0.64 -5.44 2.86
N ALA A 122 -0.05 -6.09 1.91
CA ALA A 122 0.12 -7.52 1.71
C ALA A 122 1.57 -7.88 1.32
N LEU A 123 2.23 -7.08 0.48
CA LEU A 123 3.65 -7.24 0.12
C LEU A 123 4.60 -7.07 1.31
N GLN A 124 4.31 -6.14 2.22
CA GLN A 124 5.02 -6.00 3.49
C GLN A 124 4.86 -7.25 4.36
N ALA A 125 3.62 -7.70 4.57
CA ALA A 125 3.32 -8.92 5.33
C ALA A 125 4.03 -10.16 4.75
N PHE A 126 4.15 -10.27 3.42
CA PHE A 126 4.95 -11.31 2.77
C PHE A 126 6.45 -11.22 3.06
N THR A 127 6.98 -10.01 3.14
CA THR A 127 8.40 -9.75 3.41
C THR A 127 8.74 -10.12 4.85
N ASP A 128 7.88 -9.69 5.79
CA ASP A 128 8.10 -9.88 7.22
C ASP A 128 7.90 -11.34 7.65
N SER A 129 6.89 -12.02 7.10
CA SER A 129 6.57 -13.41 7.45
C SER A 129 7.37 -14.45 6.66
N ARG A 130 7.96 -14.08 5.51
CA ARG A 130 8.57 -15.00 4.52
C ARG A 130 7.63 -16.10 4.02
N LEU A 131 6.31 -15.93 4.17
CA LEU A 131 5.32 -16.90 3.71
C LEU A 131 5.10 -16.81 2.20
N GLY A 132 4.64 -17.91 1.60
CA GLY A 132 4.24 -17.95 0.18
C GLY A 132 2.79 -17.54 -0.07
N ARG A 133 1.97 -17.51 0.99
CA ARG A 133 0.54 -17.17 0.97
C ARG A 133 0.14 -16.48 2.27
N LEU A 134 -0.89 -15.66 2.22
CA LEU A 134 -1.51 -15.04 3.39
C LEU A 134 -3.00 -15.37 3.40
N ILE A 135 -3.53 -15.59 4.60
CA ILE A 135 -4.98 -15.69 4.79
C ILE A 135 -5.55 -14.28 4.73
N VAL A 136 -6.66 -14.13 4.01
CA VAL A 136 -7.42 -12.89 3.99
C VAL A 136 -8.63 -13.05 4.89
N VAL A 137 -8.82 -12.09 5.80
CA VAL A 137 -9.97 -12.04 6.70
C VAL A 137 -10.89 -10.86 6.40
N ASP A 138 -12.17 -11.01 6.73
CA ASP A 138 -13.14 -9.93 6.70
C ASP A 138 -13.05 -9.04 7.97
N GLU A 139 -13.95 -8.05 8.05
CA GLU A 139 -14.08 -7.15 9.20
C GLU A 139 -14.44 -7.83 10.53
N ASN A 140 -15.01 -9.04 10.49
CA ASN A 140 -15.37 -9.83 11.66
C ASN A 140 -14.29 -10.87 12.03
N GLY A 141 -13.17 -10.91 11.28
CA GLY A 141 -12.11 -11.91 11.44
C GLY A 141 -12.42 -13.26 10.79
N GLY A 142 -13.53 -13.36 10.04
CA GLY A 142 -13.88 -14.56 9.28
C GLY A 142 -12.99 -14.75 8.06
N LEU A 143 -12.87 -15.99 7.56
CA LEU A 143 -12.10 -16.28 6.35
C LEU A 143 -12.78 -15.66 5.12
N ALA A 144 -12.15 -14.65 4.53
CA ALA A 144 -12.64 -13.98 3.33
C ALA A 144 -11.96 -14.49 2.05
N GLY A 145 -10.73 -15.00 2.16
CA GLY A 145 -9.97 -15.43 1.00
C GLY A 145 -8.53 -15.82 1.31
N MET A 146 -7.74 -16.00 0.26
CA MET A 146 -6.30 -16.22 0.32
C MET A 146 -5.64 -15.40 -0.77
N ILE A 147 -4.45 -14.89 -0.48
CA ILE A 147 -3.65 -14.12 -1.44
C ILE A 147 -2.23 -14.66 -1.52
N THR A 148 -1.67 -14.68 -2.73
CA THR A 148 -0.29 -15.04 -3.04
C THR A 148 0.40 -13.93 -3.82
N LYS A 149 1.73 -13.99 -3.94
CA LYS A 149 2.48 -13.07 -4.81
C LYS A 149 2.08 -13.20 -6.29
N GLY A 150 1.63 -14.39 -6.70
CA GLY A 150 1.12 -14.65 -8.05
C GLY A 150 -0.19 -13.90 -8.32
N ASP A 151 -1.11 -13.94 -7.35
CA ASP A 151 -2.38 -13.21 -7.41
C ASP A 151 -2.15 -11.69 -7.52
N ILE A 152 -1.24 -11.16 -6.70
CA ILE A 152 -0.84 -9.74 -6.76
C ILE A 152 -0.29 -9.39 -8.14
N THR A 153 0.63 -10.20 -8.67
CA THR A 153 1.24 -9.96 -9.98
C THR A 153 0.19 -9.95 -11.08
N HIS A 154 -0.72 -10.93 -11.06
CA HIS A 154 -1.80 -11.02 -12.03
C HIS A 154 -2.80 -9.87 -11.91
N GLY A 155 -3.16 -9.47 -10.69
CA GLY A 155 -4.04 -8.35 -10.41
C GLY A 155 -3.47 -7.02 -10.91
N ILE A 156 -2.19 -6.74 -10.62
CA ILE A 156 -1.50 -5.53 -11.13
C ILE A 156 -1.46 -5.54 -12.67
N LEU A 157 -1.11 -6.67 -13.29
CA LEU A 157 -1.10 -6.78 -14.76
C LEU A 157 -2.48 -6.51 -15.37
N THR A 158 -3.53 -7.04 -14.74
CA THR A 158 -4.92 -6.81 -15.18
C THR A 158 -5.33 -5.35 -15.03
N ALA A 159 -4.92 -4.69 -13.94
CA ALA A 159 -5.21 -3.29 -13.72
C ALA A 159 -4.49 -2.37 -14.72
N LEU A 160 -3.21 -2.64 -15.01
CA LEU A 160 -2.44 -1.93 -16.04
C LEU A 160 -3.11 -2.00 -17.42
N GLN A 161 -3.65 -3.17 -17.78
CA GLN A 161 -4.38 -3.34 -19.05
C GLN A 161 -5.69 -2.55 -19.11
N ARG A 162 -6.35 -2.30 -17.96
CA ARG A 162 -7.55 -1.45 -17.89
C ARG A 162 -7.20 0.02 -18.05
N ASP A 163 -6.14 0.48 -17.39
CA ASP A 163 -5.69 1.88 -17.47
C ASP A 163 -5.35 2.31 -18.90
N TYR A 164 -4.71 1.42 -19.67
CA TYR A 164 -4.39 1.70 -21.07
C TYR A 164 -5.64 2.07 -21.89
N LYS A 165 -6.80 1.47 -21.57
CA LYS A 165 -8.08 1.77 -22.22
C LYS A 165 -8.73 3.06 -21.70
N GLU A 166 -8.49 3.43 -20.44
CA GLU A 166 -9.04 4.65 -19.83
C GLU A 166 -8.23 5.92 -20.16
N GLU A 167 -6.91 5.82 -20.33
CA GLU A 167 -6.05 6.95 -20.73
C GLU A 167 -6.42 7.51 -22.12
N GLU A 168 -6.84 6.64 -23.05
CA GLU A 168 -7.30 7.04 -24.38
C GLU A 168 -8.55 7.94 -24.33
N LEU A 169 -9.44 7.69 -23.35
CA LEU A 169 -10.65 8.49 -23.09
C LEU A 169 -10.36 9.80 -22.34
N ARG A 170 -9.33 9.85 -21.48
CA ARG A 170 -8.94 11.06 -20.73
C ARG A 170 -8.25 12.10 -21.57
N ARG A 171 -7.45 11.70 -22.58
CA ARG A 171 -6.86 12.66 -23.54
C ARG A 171 -7.91 13.45 -24.32
N TYR A 172 -9.13 12.93 -24.42
CA TYR A 172 -10.28 13.63 -25.01
C TYR A 172 -10.95 14.64 -24.07
N ARG A 173 -10.61 14.65 -22.77
CA ARG A 173 -11.22 15.53 -21.74
C ARG A 173 -10.16 16.12 -20.81
N ALA A 174 -9.35 17.01 -21.36
CA ALA A 174 -8.87 18.18 -20.63
C ALA A 174 -8.88 19.31 -21.67
N SER A 175 -9.56 20.43 -21.43
CA SER A 175 -9.04 21.49 -20.55
C SER A 175 -10.14 22.44 -20.03
N HIS A 176 -9.73 23.37 -19.15
CA HIS A 176 -10.39 24.64 -18.77
C HIS A 176 -11.28 24.70 -17.51
N LEU A 177 -10.86 24.13 -16.36
CA LEU A 177 -11.46 24.54 -15.06
C LEU A 177 -10.85 25.83 -14.49
N PHE A 178 -9.57 26.13 -14.81
CA PHE A 178 -8.87 27.32 -14.32
C PHE A 178 -8.68 28.42 -15.35
N GLU A 179 -8.89 28.13 -16.64
CA GLU A 179 -8.65 29.12 -17.70
C GLU A 179 -9.76 30.17 -17.76
N ASP A 180 -10.96 29.86 -17.26
CA ASP A 180 -12.09 30.79 -17.22
C ASP A 180 -12.22 31.54 -15.88
N ILE A 181 -11.36 31.25 -14.88
CA ILE A 181 -11.40 31.92 -13.57
C ILE A 181 -10.37 33.05 -13.55
N ILE A 182 -10.82 34.26 -13.90
CA ILE A 182 -10.02 35.48 -13.76
C ILE A 182 -9.91 35.82 -12.27
N SER A 183 -8.78 35.49 -11.65
CA SER A 183 -8.43 35.86 -10.28
C SER A 183 -6.93 36.10 -10.19
N ASP A 184 -6.51 37.09 -9.39
CA ASP A 184 -5.09 37.33 -9.10
C ASP A 184 -4.42 36.10 -8.48
N ARG A 185 -5.20 35.28 -7.76
CA ARG A 185 -4.82 33.94 -7.28
C ARG A 185 -6.05 33.03 -7.18
N THR A 186 -5.96 31.85 -7.78
CA THR A 186 -6.95 30.78 -7.58
C THR A 186 -6.30 29.65 -6.80
N THR A 187 -6.96 29.20 -5.73
CA THR A 187 -6.53 28.05 -4.95
C THR A 187 -7.69 27.08 -4.79
N LEU A 188 -7.49 25.83 -5.20
CA LEU A 188 -8.44 24.76 -4.91
C LEU A 188 -8.10 24.14 -3.55
N VAL A 189 -9.08 24.10 -2.64
CA VAL A 189 -8.89 23.51 -1.31
C VAL A 189 -9.78 22.29 -1.16
N LEU A 190 -9.18 21.13 -0.90
CA LEU A 190 -9.87 19.90 -0.54
C LEU A 190 -9.65 19.61 0.94
N ARG A 191 -10.70 19.23 1.68
CA ARG A 191 -10.62 18.91 3.10
C ARG A 191 -11.34 17.59 3.38
N TYR A 192 -10.67 16.72 4.13
CA TYR A 192 -11.17 15.41 4.54
C TYR A 192 -11.05 15.28 6.06
N GLN A 193 -12.09 14.75 6.69
CA GLN A 193 -12.03 14.29 8.07
C GLN A 193 -11.68 12.81 8.06
N ILE A 194 -10.61 12.45 8.75
CA ILE A 194 -10.12 11.07 8.85
C ILE A 194 -10.48 10.55 10.23
N LYS A 195 -11.29 9.49 10.27
CA LYS A 195 -11.73 8.88 11.53
C LYS A 195 -10.62 7.98 12.09
N ALA A 196 -10.42 8.04 13.41
CA ALA A 196 -9.52 7.14 14.11
C ALA A 196 -9.92 5.68 13.86
N HIS A 197 -8.94 4.81 13.59
CA HIS A 197 -9.11 3.36 13.43
C HIS A 197 -10.04 2.92 12.29
N ASP A 198 -10.39 3.80 11.34
CA ASP A 198 -11.22 3.47 10.16
C ASP A 198 -10.37 2.89 9.00
N PHE A 199 -9.74 1.74 9.25
CA PHE A 199 -8.88 1.06 8.26
C PHE A 199 -9.63 0.64 6.99
N MET A 200 -10.93 0.33 7.13
CA MET A 200 -11.83 -0.03 6.04
C MET A 200 -11.86 1.01 4.93
N ARG A 201 -11.87 2.29 5.33
CA ARG A 201 -11.90 3.42 4.39
C ARG A 201 -10.52 3.99 4.10
N GLY A 202 -9.47 3.35 4.59
CA GLY A 202 -8.11 3.82 4.41
C GLY A 202 -7.71 3.89 2.93
N GLY A 203 -7.20 5.04 2.49
CA GLY A 203 -6.76 5.26 1.11
C GLY A 203 -7.84 5.90 0.22
N ASN A 204 -9.02 6.18 0.76
CA ASN A 204 -10.09 6.83 0.00
C ASN A 204 -9.78 8.30 -0.26
N ALA A 205 -9.22 9.03 0.73
CA ALA A 205 -8.91 10.45 0.55
C ALA A 205 -7.82 10.63 -0.51
N SER A 206 -6.75 9.82 -0.44
CA SER A 206 -5.68 9.77 -1.45
C SER A 206 -6.20 9.43 -2.85
N SER A 207 -7.03 8.39 -2.99
CA SER A 207 -7.63 8.01 -4.28
C SER A 207 -8.53 9.12 -4.86
N ASN A 208 -9.30 9.81 -4.03
CA ASN A 208 -10.16 10.93 -4.44
C ASN A 208 -9.34 12.13 -4.89
N ILE A 209 -8.32 12.51 -4.11
CA ILE A 209 -7.38 13.58 -4.43
C ILE A 209 -6.71 13.30 -5.76
N LYS A 210 -6.18 12.08 -5.96
CA LYS A 210 -5.52 11.71 -7.21
C LYS A 210 -6.44 11.85 -8.42
N ARG A 211 -7.66 11.32 -8.32
CA ARG A 211 -8.67 11.43 -9.39
C ARG A 211 -9.03 12.90 -9.67
N ALA A 212 -9.11 13.74 -8.64
CA ALA A 212 -9.33 15.16 -8.82
C ALA A 212 -8.14 15.82 -9.56
N LEU A 213 -6.91 15.57 -9.14
CA LEU A 213 -5.71 16.11 -9.79
C LEU A 213 -5.63 15.73 -11.27
N LEU A 214 -5.82 14.45 -11.60
CA LEU A 214 -5.81 13.98 -12.98
C LEU A 214 -6.93 14.59 -13.83
N ARG A 215 -8.13 14.77 -13.26
CA ARG A 215 -9.25 15.44 -13.95
C ARG A 215 -9.02 16.93 -14.18
N LEU A 216 -8.19 17.55 -13.34
CA LEU A 216 -7.79 18.95 -13.45
C LEU A 216 -6.59 19.16 -14.39
N GLY A 217 -6.11 18.09 -15.05
CA GLY A 217 -5.00 18.14 -15.98
C GLY A 217 -3.62 18.16 -15.32
N ALA A 218 -3.52 17.80 -14.03
CA ALA A 218 -2.22 17.66 -13.40
C ALA A 218 -1.41 16.54 -14.08
N ASP A 219 -0.10 16.76 -14.20
CA ASP A 219 0.82 15.75 -14.71
C ASP A 219 0.68 14.42 -13.94
N PRO A 220 0.63 13.26 -14.62
CA PRO A 220 0.44 11.97 -13.96
C PRO A 220 1.50 11.64 -12.90
N GLN A 221 2.74 12.11 -13.06
CA GLN A 221 3.80 11.90 -12.08
C GLN A 221 3.55 12.72 -10.82
N ILE A 222 3.05 13.96 -10.96
CA ILE A 222 2.64 14.79 -9.82
C ILE A 222 1.45 14.16 -9.10
N ALA A 223 0.45 13.69 -9.83
CA ALA A 223 -0.71 13.02 -9.26
C ALA A 223 -0.31 11.73 -8.50
N ARG A 224 0.60 10.92 -9.07
CA ARG A 224 1.19 9.72 -8.42
C ARG A 224 1.84 10.04 -7.09
N ARG A 225 2.78 10.98 -7.12
CA ARG A 225 3.52 11.46 -5.94
C ARG A 225 2.58 11.97 -4.86
N CYS A 226 1.60 12.79 -5.24
CA CYS A 226 0.60 13.29 -4.31
C CYS A 226 -0.25 12.16 -3.72
N GLY A 227 -0.74 11.23 -4.55
CA GLY A 227 -1.56 10.10 -4.11
C GLY A 227 -0.88 9.25 -3.04
N ILE A 228 0.38 8.86 -3.26
CA ILE A 228 1.13 8.03 -2.31
C ILE A 228 1.47 8.79 -1.03
N ALA A 229 1.91 10.05 -1.13
CA ALA A 229 2.19 10.88 0.05
C ALA A 229 0.94 11.06 0.92
N VAL A 230 -0.21 11.32 0.29
CA VAL A 230 -1.50 11.46 0.97
C VAL A 230 -1.94 10.13 1.57
N TYR A 231 -1.72 8.98 0.91
CA TYR A 231 -2.08 7.66 1.45
C TYR A 231 -1.33 7.38 2.75
N GLU A 232 -0.01 7.58 2.75
CA GLU A 232 0.83 7.35 3.94
C GLU A 232 0.44 8.29 5.08
N ALA A 233 0.13 9.55 4.77
CA ALA A 233 -0.31 10.53 5.75
C ALA A 233 -1.72 10.21 6.29
N GLU A 234 -2.63 9.75 5.43
CA GLU A 234 -3.97 9.27 5.78
C GLU A 234 -3.89 8.05 6.72
N MET A 235 -3.00 7.10 6.43
CA MET A 235 -2.80 5.92 7.30
C MET A 235 -2.26 6.34 8.66
N ASN A 236 -1.29 7.26 8.70
CA ASN A 236 -0.76 7.78 9.96
C ASN A 236 -1.87 8.43 10.81
N LEU A 237 -2.79 9.18 10.18
CA LEU A 237 -3.95 9.73 10.89
C LEU A 237 -4.82 8.60 11.46
N ILE A 238 -5.22 7.62 10.65
CA ILE A 238 -6.06 6.48 11.10
C ILE A 238 -5.42 5.74 12.29
N ILE A 239 -4.10 5.57 12.26
CA ILE A 239 -3.35 4.80 13.25
C ILE A 239 -3.16 5.56 14.56
N HIS A 240 -2.80 6.84 14.49
CA HIS A 240 -2.25 7.55 15.65
C HIS A 240 -3.20 8.54 16.31
N THR A 241 -4.24 9.01 15.61
CA THR A 241 -5.17 9.99 16.18
C THR A 241 -6.06 9.35 17.25
N ASN A 242 -6.44 10.14 18.25
CA ASN A 242 -7.38 9.70 19.28
C ASN A 242 -8.83 9.91 18.82
N ASN A 243 -9.16 11.10 18.30
CA ASN A 243 -10.55 11.46 17.96
C ASN A 243 -10.79 11.74 16.47
N GLY A 244 -9.76 11.56 15.64
CA GLY A 244 -9.79 11.81 14.21
C GLY A 244 -8.92 13.00 13.83
N GLY A 245 -8.43 12.96 12.60
CA GLY A 245 -7.54 13.98 12.05
C GLY A 245 -8.17 14.74 10.89
N ILE A 246 -7.52 15.84 10.51
CA ILE A 246 -7.88 16.60 9.32
C ILE A 246 -6.78 16.40 8.29
N LEU A 247 -7.17 16.04 7.07
CA LEU A 247 -6.33 16.08 5.89
C LEU A 247 -6.79 17.22 4.99
N LYS A 248 -5.87 18.10 4.62
CA LYS A 248 -6.14 19.25 3.77
C LYS A 248 -5.16 19.27 2.60
N LEU A 249 -5.66 19.55 1.40
CA LEU A 249 -4.87 19.80 0.21
C LEU A 249 -5.22 21.18 -0.34
N GLU A 250 -4.20 21.95 -0.66
CA GLU A 250 -4.28 23.25 -1.32
C GLU A 250 -3.48 23.19 -2.62
N MET A 251 -4.15 23.43 -3.74
CA MET A 251 -3.54 23.45 -5.05
C MET A 251 -3.49 24.87 -5.59
N GLU A 252 -2.27 25.34 -5.82
CA GLU A 252 -1.92 26.59 -6.49
C GLU A 252 -1.24 26.25 -7.83
N PRO A 253 -1.18 27.19 -8.80
CA PRO A 253 -0.61 26.93 -10.14
C PRO A 253 0.82 26.37 -10.14
N HIS A 254 1.63 26.70 -9.13
CA HIS A 254 3.04 26.29 -9.05
C HIS A 254 3.33 25.33 -7.90
N ARG A 255 2.30 24.96 -7.11
CA ARG A 255 2.52 24.20 -5.89
C ARG A 255 1.27 23.50 -5.39
N ILE A 256 1.45 22.26 -4.96
CA ILE A 256 0.47 21.52 -4.15
C ILE A 256 1.01 21.45 -2.72
N THR A 257 0.23 21.96 -1.77
CA THR A 257 0.50 21.83 -0.33
C THR A 257 -0.50 20.85 0.28
N MET A 258 -0.02 19.84 0.96
CA MET A 258 -0.84 18.90 1.72
C MET A 258 -0.48 19.02 3.20
N SER A 259 -1.47 19.03 4.08
CA SER A 259 -1.24 19.08 5.52
C SER A 259 -2.17 18.13 6.25
N THR A 260 -1.63 17.42 7.23
CA THR A 260 -2.41 16.64 8.19
C THR A 260 -2.27 17.22 9.59
N THR A 261 -3.30 17.05 10.41
CA THR A 261 -3.28 17.41 11.83
C THR A 261 -4.09 16.39 12.61
N ASP A 262 -3.52 15.89 13.70
CA ASP A 262 -4.14 14.97 14.64
C ASP A 262 -3.96 15.45 16.09
N ASP A 263 -4.67 14.77 16.98
CA ASP A 263 -4.64 14.91 18.43
C ASP A 263 -4.01 13.69 19.12
N GLY A 264 -3.18 12.95 18.39
CA GLY A 264 -2.57 11.69 18.81
C GLY A 264 -1.48 11.85 19.87
N PRO A 265 -0.67 10.81 20.11
CA PRO A 265 0.36 10.81 21.15
C PRO A 265 1.50 11.82 20.88
N GLY A 266 1.62 12.31 19.65
CA GLY A 266 2.76 13.11 19.22
C GLY A 266 4.04 12.30 19.07
N ILE A 267 5.09 12.96 18.57
CA ILE A 267 6.39 12.38 18.26
C ILE A 267 7.42 13.01 19.22
N PRO A 268 8.05 12.22 20.13
CA PRO A 268 9.03 12.74 21.07
C PRO A 268 10.30 13.28 20.42
N ASP A 269 10.80 12.60 19.39
CA ASP A 269 11.97 13.01 18.61
C ASP A 269 11.66 12.89 17.11
N VAL A 270 11.43 14.04 16.49
CA VAL A 270 11.11 14.15 15.06
C VAL A 270 12.29 13.73 14.17
N ALA A 271 13.54 13.81 14.66
CA ALA A 271 14.70 13.41 13.88
C ALA A 271 14.83 11.88 13.81
N GLN A 272 14.39 11.16 14.85
CA GLN A 272 14.45 9.69 14.90
C GLN A 272 13.40 9.02 14.00
N VAL A 273 12.20 9.60 13.86
CA VAL A 273 11.13 9.02 13.01
C VAL A 273 11.41 9.04 11.51
N LEU A 274 12.46 9.76 11.09
CA LEU A 274 12.93 9.75 9.70
C LEU A 274 13.99 8.66 9.44
N GLN A 275 14.36 7.88 10.44
CA GLN A 275 15.23 6.71 10.28
C GLN A 275 14.39 5.46 9.97
N ALA A 276 14.86 4.64 9.02
CA ALA A 276 14.15 3.43 8.60
C ALA A 276 13.94 2.47 9.79
N GLY A 277 12.70 2.01 9.94
CA GLY A 277 12.31 1.04 10.97
C GLY A 277 11.89 1.63 12.33
N TYR A 278 11.95 2.95 12.52
CA TYR A 278 11.45 3.59 13.74
C TYR A 278 9.94 3.83 13.66
N SER A 279 9.19 3.32 14.64
CA SER A 279 7.73 3.43 14.68
C SER A 279 7.23 3.76 16.07
N THR A 280 6.29 4.69 16.13
CA THR A 280 5.55 5.08 17.34
C THR A 280 4.23 4.32 17.50
N ALA A 281 3.97 3.33 16.64
CA ALA A 281 2.74 2.54 16.67
C ALA A 281 2.71 1.59 17.89
N SER A 282 1.51 1.38 18.44
CA SER A 282 1.31 0.42 19.53
C SER A 282 1.65 -1.01 19.08
N GLU A 283 1.85 -1.92 20.03
CA GLU A 283 2.10 -3.33 19.73
C GLU A 283 0.95 -3.97 18.94
N GLN A 284 -0.30 -3.67 19.29
CA GLN A 284 -1.50 -4.11 18.56
C GLN A 284 -1.51 -3.64 17.11
N VAL A 285 -1.13 -2.38 16.84
CA VAL A 285 -1.05 -1.84 15.47
C VAL A 285 0.07 -2.50 14.66
N ARG A 286 1.20 -2.82 15.31
CA ARG A 286 2.31 -3.56 14.70
C ARG A 286 1.95 -5.00 14.37
N GLU A 287 1.17 -5.65 15.23
CA GLU A 287 0.62 -6.99 14.96
C GLU A 287 -0.37 -6.99 13.79
N MET A 288 -1.08 -5.89 13.55
CA MET A 288 -1.93 -5.69 12.37
C MET A 288 -1.14 -5.39 11.07
N GLY A 289 0.20 -5.43 11.13
CA GLY A 289 1.08 -5.15 10.00
C GLY A 289 1.21 -3.66 9.66
N PHE A 290 0.82 -2.76 10.56
CA PHE A 290 1.00 -1.31 10.42
C PHE A 290 2.13 -0.80 11.31
N GLY A 291 2.73 0.35 10.99
CA GLY A 291 3.78 0.91 11.83
C GLY A 291 5.11 0.16 11.75
N ALA A 292 5.52 -0.25 10.55
CA ALA A 292 6.89 -0.68 10.27
C ALA A 292 7.90 0.49 10.18
N GLY A 293 7.45 1.72 10.42
CA GLY A 293 8.30 2.92 10.40
C GLY A 293 8.66 3.44 9.02
N MET A 294 7.96 3.02 7.97
CA MET A 294 8.28 3.39 6.58
C MET A 294 7.44 4.55 6.02
N GLY A 295 6.29 4.88 6.62
CA GLY A 295 5.33 5.83 6.03
C GLY A 295 5.91 7.23 5.80
N LEU A 296 6.58 7.80 6.82
CA LEU A 296 7.21 9.13 6.70
C LEU A 296 8.38 9.14 5.69
N ILE A 297 9.08 8.02 5.52
CA ILE A 297 10.15 7.87 4.53
C ILE A 297 9.57 7.83 3.12
N ASN A 298 8.49 7.08 2.93
CA ASN A 298 7.76 7.01 1.66
C ASN A 298 7.21 8.39 1.28
N ILE A 299 6.65 9.13 2.25
CA ILE A 299 6.25 10.53 2.06
C ILE A 299 7.43 11.37 1.60
N LYS A 300 8.57 11.32 2.31
CA LYS A 300 9.76 12.11 1.99
C LYS A 300 10.28 11.85 0.58
N ARG A 301 10.17 10.61 0.07
CA ARG A 301 10.53 10.27 -1.32
C ARG A 301 9.57 10.87 -2.35
N CYS A 302 8.31 11.06 -1.98
CA CYS A 302 7.26 11.54 -2.87
C CYS A 302 7.17 13.08 -2.93
N VAL A 303 7.72 13.82 -1.98
CA VAL A 303 7.50 15.27 -1.83
C VAL A 303 8.80 16.07 -1.90
N ASP A 304 8.73 17.31 -2.35
CA ASP A 304 9.92 18.17 -2.48
C ASP A 304 10.30 18.81 -1.14
N LYS A 305 9.30 19.06 -0.28
CA LYS A 305 9.53 19.55 1.09
C LYS A 305 8.56 18.88 2.07
N MET A 306 9.08 18.57 3.24
CA MET A 306 8.35 17.97 4.35
C MET A 306 8.74 18.66 5.66
N ASP A 307 7.75 19.12 6.42
CA ASP A 307 7.91 19.72 7.74
C ASP A 307 7.00 18.98 8.73
N ILE A 308 7.52 18.64 9.92
CA ILE A 308 6.76 17.97 10.98
C ILE A 308 6.83 18.84 12.24
N GLU A 309 5.67 19.21 12.77
CA GLU A 309 5.51 19.89 14.05
C GLU A 309 4.79 18.92 14.99
N SER A 310 5.37 18.58 16.15
CA SER A 310 4.72 17.67 17.08
C SER A 310 5.03 17.99 18.52
N THR A 311 4.08 17.73 19.41
CA THR A 311 4.26 17.84 20.86
C THR A 311 3.67 16.60 21.52
N VAL A 312 4.47 15.96 22.37
CA VAL A 312 4.05 14.76 23.11
C VAL A 312 2.76 15.04 23.89
N GLY A 313 1.75 14.19 23.68
CA GLY A 313 0.43 14.30 24.29
C GLY A 313 -0.50 15.35 23.68
N LYS A 314 -0.10 16.07 22.62
CA LYS A 314 -0.94 17.06 21.93
C LYS A 314 -1.20 16.77 20.46
N GLY A 315 -0.48 15.79 19.87
CA GLY A 315 -0.62 15.39 18.48
C GLY A 315 0.50 15.87 17.56
N THR A 316 0.27 15.67 16.26
CA THR A 316 1.22 15.96 15.20
C THR A 316 0.56 16.76 14.08
N LYS A 317 1.33 17.66 13.49
CA LYS A 317 1.01 18.34 12.24
C LYS A 317 2.12 18.06 11.24
N LEU A 318 1.75 17.47 10.11
CA LEU A 318 2.66 17.19 9.01
C LEU A 318 2.28 18.09 7.84
N THR A 319 3.26 18.77 7.26
CA THR A 319 3.10 19.60 6.05
C THR A 319 4.02 19.07 4.95
N MET A 320 3.45 18.88 3.77
CA MET A 320 4.11 18.30 2.60
C MET A 320 3.89 19.22 1.40
N ARG A 321 4.91 19.42 0.56
CA ARG A 321 4.81 20.27 -0.63
C ARG A 321 5.39 19.58 -1.87
N ILE A 322 4.68 19.70 -2.99
CA ILE A 322 5.14 19.31 -4.31
C ILE A 322 5.10 20.55 -5.21
N ASN A 323 6.20 20.84 -5.89
CA ASN A 323 6.32 21.89 -6.88
C ASN A 323 5.68 21.43 -8.19
N VAL A 324 4.88 22.30 -8.80
CA VAL A 324 4.26 22.06 -10.10
C VAL A 324 5.06 22.86 -11.14
N PRO A 325 5.75 22.21 -12.10
CA PRO A 325 6.46 22.91 -13.15
C PRO A 325 5.47 23.70 -14.00
N PHE A 326 5.81 24.94 -14.30
CA PHE A 326 5.03 25.77 -15.20
C PHE A 326 5.40 25.44 -16.66
N GLU A 327 4.51 24.80 -17.39
CA GLU A 327 4.62 24.79 -18.85
C GLU A 327 4.10 26.14 -19.37
N LYS A 328 4.97 26.93 -20.01
CA LYS A 328 4.49 28.07 -20.79
C LYS A 328 3.59 27.50 -21.89
N PRO A 329 2.35 28.00 -22.07
CA PRO A 329 1.59 27.64 -23.25
C PRO A 329 2.43 27.99 -24.48
N SER A 330 2.61 27.03 -25.38
CA SER A 330 3.26 27.26 -26.66
C SER A 330 2.45 28.34 -27.37
N MET A 331 3.01 29.53 -27.49
CA MET A 331 2.52 30.52 -28.45
C MET A 331 2.58 29.82 -29.80
N HIS A 332 1.43 29.38 -30.31
CA HIS A 332 1.29 29.14 -31.72
C HIS A 332 1.62 30.49 -32.37
N GLU A 333 2.79 30.59 -33.00
CA GLU A 333 3.07 31.67 -33.92
C GLU A 333 1.98 31.60 -34.99
N ASP A 334 1.01 32.52 -34.86
CA ASP A 334 0.14 32.91 -35.94
C ASP A 334 1.04 33.33 -37.09
N ASN A 335 1.26 32.39 -38.00
CA ASN A 335 1.92 32.63 -39.27
C ASN A 335 0.98 33.55 -40.05
N LYS A 336 1.20 34.87 -39.89
CA LYS A 336 0.52 35.90 -40.67
C LYS A 336 0.85 35.71 -42.15
N ILE A 337 -0.23 35.78 -42.92
CA ILE A 337 -0.40 35.74 -44.38
C ILE A 337 0.64 36.56 -45.13
#